data_AF-A0A8S3K5I2-F1
#
_entry.id   AF-A0A8S3K5I2-F1
#
_cell.length_a   1.000
_cell.length_b   1.000
_cell.length_c   1.000
_cell.angle_alpha   90.00
_cell.angle_beta   90.00
_cell.angle_gamma   90.00
#
_symmetry.space_group_name_H-M   'P 1'
#
loop_
_entity.id
_entity.type
_entity.pdbx_description
1 polymer ?
#
loop_
_entity_poly.entity_id
_entity_poly.type
_entity_poly.pdbx_seq_one_letter_code
_entity_poly.pdbx_strand_id
1 'polypeptide(L)'
;QGVKNESWLKDLIGFHATESLPPDIMHDIAEGVCPLIINALLKEVIQQRLLTYSDIEQRTSCFIYGFYDSSNKPPPVKRQQLIHSTIAGTASQKLCFFRLFPIIFHDIIGDLTLLPLYTILREII
;
A
#
# COMPACT_ATOMS: atom_id res chain seq x y z
N GLN A 1 11.57 23.65 15.21
CA GLN A 1 11.84 25.05 14.83
C GLN A 1 10.68 25.51 13.95
N GLY A 2 10.06 26.65 14.27
CA GLY A 2 8.98 27.24 13.47
C GLY A 2 9.50 28.21 12.40
N VAL A 3 8.66 28.52 11.42
CA VAL A 3 8.95 29.43 10.31
C VAL A 3 9.28 30.82 10.85
N LYS A 4 10.47 31.34 10.51
CA LYS A 4 10.97 32.64 11.00
C LYS A 4 10.66 33.83 10.09
N ASN A 5 10.38 33.60 8.80
CA ASN A 5 10.19 34.64 7.78
C ASN A 5 9.05 34.25 6.82
N GLU A 6 8.41 35.24 6.21
CA GLU A 6 7.41 35.00 5.16
C GLU A 6 8.05 34.36 3.92
N SER A 7 7.41 33.33 3.36
CA SER A 7 7.84 32.67 2.13
C SER A 7 7.33 33.45 0.92
N TRP A 8 8.14 33.55 -0.13
CA TRP A 8 7.76 34.13 -1.43
C TRP A 8 6.55 33.43 -2.07
N LEU A 9 6.25 32.20 -1.65
CA LEU A 9 5.05 31.47 -2.08
C LEU A 9 3.74 32.09 -1.58
N LYS A 10 3.77 32.94 -0.53
CA LYS A 10 2.59 33.67 -0.02
C LYS A 10 1.92 34.53 -1.08
N ASP A 11 2.71 35.11 -1.98
CA ASP A 11 2.22 36.06 -2.99
C ASP A 11 1.79 35.37 -4.29
N LEU A 12 1.89 34.03 -4.36
CA LEU A 12 1.48 33.26 -5.53
C LEU A 12 -0.06 33.15 -5.57
N ILE A 13 -0.66 33.66 -6.64
CA ILE A 13 -2.11 33.62 -6.85
C ILE A 13 -2.60 32.17 -6.84
N GLY A 14 -3.49 31.85 -5.90
CA GLY A 14 -4.08 30.52 -5.75
C GLY A 14 -3.31 29.55 -4.84
N PHE A 15 -2.21 29.99 -4.22
CA PHE A 15 -1.51 29.20 -3.20
C PHE A 15 -1.78 29.76 -1.81
N HIS A 16 -2.53 29.00 -1.01
CA HIS A 16 -2.63 29.21 0.42
C HIS A 16 -1.91 28.06 1.12
N ALA A 17 -0.92 28.38 1.97
CA ALA A 17 -0.09 27.37 2.64
C ALA A 17 -0.86 26.32 3.48
N THR A 18 -2.13 26.61 3.83
CA THR A 18 -3.00 25.74 4.64
C THR A 18 -4.16 25.14 3.84
N GLU A 19 -4.45 25.62 2.63
CA GLU A 19 -5.63 25.20 1.85
C GLU A 19 -5.27 24.62 0.48
N SER A 20 -4.05 24.87 -0.01
CA SER A 20 -3.62 24.55 -1.38
C SER A 20 -2.44 23.59 -1.40
N LEU A 21 -2.27 22.76 -0.37
CA LEU A 21 -1.26 21.70 -0.39
C LEU A 21 -1.66 20.68 -1.47
N PRO A 22 -0.80 20.44 -2.47
CA PRO A 22 -1.10 19.44 -3.48
C PRO A 22 -1.18 18.06 -2.82
N PRO A 23 -2.02 17.14 -3.33
CA PRO A 23 -2.09 15.78 -2.83
C PRO A 23 -0.69 15.12 -2.89
N ASP A 24 -0.34 14.42 -1.83
CA ASP A 24 0.96 13.80 -1.62
C ASP A 24 0.84 12.30 -1.93
N ILE A 25 1.42 11.87 -3.05
CA ILE A 25 1.35 10.47 -3.49
C ILE A 25 1.90 9.51 -2.42
N MET A 26 2.92 9.91 -1.65
CA MET A 26 3.48 9.05 -0.62
C MET A 26 2.47 8.86 0.52
N HIS A 27 1.90 9.94 1.03
CA HIS A 27 0.99 9.89 2.18
C HIS A 27 -0.42 9.44 1.80
N ASP A 28 -0.99 10.01 0.73
CA ASP A 28 -2.36 9.72 0.30
C ASP A 28 -2.45 8.33 -0.32
N ILE A 29 -1.52 7.96 -1.20
CA ILE A 29 -1.57 6.69 -1.92
C ILE A 29 -0.78 5.59 -1.20
N ALA A 30 0.54 5.77 -1.06
CA ALA A 30 1.41 4.69 -0.59
C ALA A 30 1.20 4.34 0.89
N GLU A 31 0.94 5.33 1.76
CA GLU A 31 0.63 5.12 3.17
C GLU A 31 -0.87 5.08 3.48
N GLY A 32 -1.69 5.72 2.65
CA GLY A 32 -3.14 5.78 2.78
C GLY A 32 -3.85 4.64 2.08
N VAL A 33 -4.14 4.80 0.77
CA VAL A 33 -5.05 3.89 0.06
C VAL A 33 -4.44 2.50 -0.20
N CYS A 34 -3.18 2.39 -0.59
CA CYS A 34 -2.53 1.10 -0.88
C CYS A 34 -2.66 0.08 0.26
N PRO A 35 -2.28 0.37 1.52
CA PRO A 35 -2.41 -0.59 2.61
C PRO A 35 -3.87 -0.90 2.95
N LEU A 36 -4.81 0.02 2.71
CA LEU A 36 -6.24 -0.24 2.89
C LEU A 36 -6.74 -1.31 1.91
N ILE A 37 -6.39 -1.18 0.62
CA ILE A 37 -6.76 -2.18 -0.40
C ILE A 37 -6.09 -3.52 -0.13
N ILE A 38 -4.78 -3.53 0.18
CA ILE A 38 -4.05 -4.76 0.50
C ILE A 38 -4.73 -5.49 1.67
N ASN A 39 -5.08 -4.78 2.74
CA ASN A 39 -5.78 -5.38 3.88
C ASN A 39 -7.14 -5.95 3.49
N ALA A 40 -7.91 -5.23 2.67
CA ALA A 40 -9.23 -5.68 2.23
C ALA A 40 -9.12 -6.99 1.43
N LEU A 41 -8.18 -7.07 0.48
CA LEU A 41 -7.91 -8.28 -0.29
C LEU A 41 -7.45 -9.43 0.60
N LEU A 42 -6.47 -9.20 1.49
CA LEU A 42 -5.98 -10.28 2.37
C LEU A 42 -7.05 -10.80 3.33
N LYS A 43 -7.96 -9.93 3.80
CA LYS A 43 -9.11 -10.36 4.60
C LYS A 43 -10.08 -11.19 3.79
N GLU A 44 -10.37 -10.78 2.56
CA GLU A 44 -11.22 -11.54 1.65
C GLU A 44 -10.65 -12.94 1.41
N VAL A 45 -9.35 -13.05 1.13
CA VAL A 45 -8.65 -14.33 0.96
C VAL A 45 -8.87 -15.27 2.16
N ILE A 46 -8.77 -14.74 3.38
CA ILE A 46 -8.96 -15.51 4.61
C ILE A 46 -10.43 -15.87 4.82
N GLN A 47 -11.36 -14.94 4.56
CA GLN A 47 -12.80 -15.14 4.70
C GLN A 47 -13.33 -16.21 3.73
N GLN A 48 -12.85 -16.17 2.49
CA GLN A 48 -13.14 -17.18 1.47
C GLN A 48 -12.40 -18.51 1.70
N ARG A 49 -11.53 -18.57 2.72
CA ARG A 49 -10.68 -19.75 3.05
C ARG A 49 -9.78 -20.19 1.91
N LEU A 50 -9.38 -19.26 1.04
CA LEU A 50 -8.45 -19.52 -0.07
C LEU A 50 -7.03 -19.75 0.46
N LEU A 51 -6.62 -19.00 1.49
CA LEU A 51 -5.34 -19.16 2.18
C LEU A 51 -5.50 -18.99 3.69
N THR A 52 -4.59 -19.61 4.44
CA THR A 52 -4.44 -19.36 5.88
C THR A 52 -3.50 -18.19 6.15
N TYR A 53 -3.52 -17.70 7.39
CA TYR A 53 -2.54 -16.71 7.86
C TYR A 53 -1.09 -17.17 7.65
N SER A 54 -0.82 -18.46 7.84
CA SER A 54 0.52 -19.02 7.69
C SER A 54 0.95 -19.02 6.23
N ASP A 55 0.03 -19.32 5.31
CA ASP A 55 0.32 -19.34 3.87
C ASP A 55 0.65 -17.93 3.35
N ILE A 56 -0.07 -16.91 3.82
CA ILE A 56 0.19 -15.51 3.47
C ILE A 56 1.58 -15.07 3.96
N GLU A 57 1.90 -15.37 5.22
CA GLU A 57 3.21 -15.06 5.81
C GLU A 57 4.34 -15.79 5.06
N GLN A 58 4.15 -17.07 4.74
CA GLN A 58 5.10 -17.87 3.98
C GLN A 58 5.30 -17.32 2.56
N ARG A 59 4.22 -16.99 1.83
CA ARG A 59 4.32 -16.46 0.47
C ARG A 59 5.06 -15.14 0.42
N THR A 60 4.69 -14.21 1.30
CA THR A 60 5.33 -12.88 1.34
C THR A 60 6.81 -12.94 1.74
N SER A 61 7.17 -13.89 2.62
CA SER A 61 8.56 -14.09 3.06
C SER A 61 9.43 -14.80 2.04
N CYS A 62 8.91 -15.86 1.39
CA CYS A 62 9.60 -16.67 0.39
C CYS A 62 9.61 -16.08 -1.03
N PHE A 63 8.79 -15.06 -1.31
CA PHE A 63 8.77 -14.42 -2.63
C PHE A 63 10.14 -13.85 -3.00
N ILE A 64 10.57 -14.09 -4.24
CA ILE A 64 11.84 -13.61 -4.78
C ILE A 64 11.61 -12.22 -5.36
N TYR A 65 12.15 -11.20 -4.70
CA TYR A 65 12.06 -9.82 -5.14
C TYR A 65 13.18 -9.53 -6.15
N GLY A 66 12.83 -8.89 -7.26
CA GLY A 66 13.80 -8.50 -8.29
C GLY A 66 14.79 -7.43 -7.79
N PHE A 67 15.84 -7.19 -8.57
CA PHE A 67 16.90 -6.22 -8.22
C PHE A 67 16.36 -4.82 -7.86
N TYR A 68 15.32 -4.35 -8.55
CA TYR A 68 14.71 -3.04 -8.28
C TYR A 68 13.79 -3.01 -7.06
N ASP A 69 13.30 -4.17 -6.62
CA ASP A 69 12.33 -4.31 -5.51
C ASP A 69 12.99 -4.81 -4.23
N SER A 70 14.21 -5.36 -4.29
CA SER A 70 14.91 -5.95 -3.15
C SER A 70 15.13 -4.94 -2.02
N SER A 71 15.42 -3.69 -2.36
CA SER A 71 15.59 -2.60 -1.39
C SER A 71 14.29 -2.19 -0.70
N ASN A 72 13.15 -2.50 -1.33
CA ASN A 72 11.80 -2.16 -0.84
C ASN A 72 11.00 -3.42 -0.47
N LYS A 73 11.67 -4.52 -0.13
CA LYS A 73 11.00 -5.75 0.30
C LYS A 73 10.07 -5.46 1.48
N PRO A 74 8.76 -5.77 1.39
CA PRO A 74 7.85 -5.58 2.50
C PRO A 74 8.18 -6.54 3.65
N PRO A 75 7.93 -6.13 4.90
CA PRO A 75 8.04 -7.03 6.03
C PRO A 75 7.02 -8.18 5.90
N PRO A 76 7.31 -9.37 6.45
CA PRO A 76 6.35 -10.48 6.47
C PRO A 76 5.02 -10.05 7.10
N VAL A 77 3.92 -10.42 6.46
CA VAL A 77 2.58 -10.08 6.97
C VAL A 77 2.24 -11.03 8.11
N LYS A 78 2.30 -10.53 9.34
CA LYS A 78 1.99 -11.32 10.55
C LYS A 78 0.49 -11.42 10.78
N ARG A 79 0.06 -12.48 11.46
CA ARG A 79 -1.35 -12.67 11.85
C ARG A 79 -1.96 -11.46 12.58
N GLN A 80 -1.23 -10.86 13.53
CA GLN A 80 -1.71 -9.71 14.30
C GLN A 80 -2.05 -8.51 13.41
N GLN A 81 -1.27 -8.29 12.36
CA GLN A 81 -1.47 -7.20 11.41
C GLN A 81 -2.77 -7.34 10.64
N LEU A 82 -3.10 -8.57 10.24
CA LEU A 82 -4.33 -8.87 9.53
C LEU A 82 -5.58 -8.71 10.41
N ILE A 83 -5.46 -9.06 11.69
CA ILE A 83 -6.52 -8.86 12.69
C ILE A 83 -6.75 -7.36 12.93
N HIS A 84 -5.69 -6.60 13.12
CA HIS A 84 -5.76 -5.16 13.38
C HIS A 84 -5.93 -4.30 12.12
N SER A 85 -5.91 -4.91 10.92
CA SER A 85 -5.99 -4.20 9.64
C SER A 85 -4.85 -3.19 9.44
N THR A 86 -3.64 -3.56 9.86
CA THR A 86 -2.46 -2.69 9.82
C THR A 86 -1.34 -3.32 9.01
N ILE A 87 -1.02 -2.77 7.83
CA ILE A 87 0.16 -3.19 7.06
C ILE A 87 1.39 -2.42 7.56
N ALA A 88 2.40 -3.15 8.02
CA ALA A 88 3.67 -2.56 8.46
C ALA A 88 4.59 -2.30 7.27
N GLY A 89 5.57 -1.43 7.50
CA GLY A 89 6.57 -1.03 6.51
C GLY A 89 6.45 0.44 6.12
N THR A 90 7.47 0.91 5.41
CA THR A 90 7.53 2.27 4.84
C THR A 90 6.56 2.42 3.67
N ALA A 91 6.29 3.67 3.25
CA ALA A 91 5.52 3.96 2.04
C ALA A 91 6.01 3.14 0.82
N SER A 92 7.31 3.13 0.57
CA SER A 92 7.92 2.40 -0.56
C SER A 92 7.72 0.88 -0.44
N GLN A 93 7.79 0.32 0.77
CA GLN A 93 7.53 -1.11 1.01
C GLN A 93 6.06 -1.47 0.78
N LYS A 94 5.12 -0.63 1.25
CA LYS A 94 3.68 -0.83 1.02
C LYS A 94 3.33 -0.74 -0.46
N LEU A 95 3.90 0.23 -1.17
CA LEU A 95 3.71 0.38 -2.61
C LEU A 95 4.33 -0.80 -3.40
N CYS A 96 5.52 -1.25 -3.00
CA CYS A 96 6.14 -2.45 -3.56
C CYS A 96 5.22 -3.67 -3.39
N PHE A 97 4.68 -3.87 -2.19
CA PHE A 97 3.75 -4.96 -1.94
C PHE A 97 2.47 -4.83 -2.79
N PHE A 98 1.90 -3.63 -2.89
CA PHE A 98 0.72 -3.37 -3.72
C PHE A 98 0.98 -3.74 -5.20
N ARG A 99 2.13 -3.30 -5.75
CA ARG A 99 2.50 -3.56 -7.14
C ARG A 99 2.72 -5.04 -7.45
N LEU A 100 3.32 -5.76 -6.50
CA LEU A 100 3.66 -7.19 -6.64
C LEU A 100 2.55 -8.12 -6.17
N PHE A 101 1.49 -7.60 -5.53
CA PHE A 101 0.37 -8.39 -5.01
C PHE A 101 -0.18 -9.41 -6.04
N PRO A 102 -0.46 -9.04 -7.30
CA PRO A 102 -0.99 -9.98 -8.28
C PRO A 102 -0.05 -11.13 -8.62
N ILE A 103 1.25 -10.91 -8.46
CA ILE A 103 2.28 -11.90 -8.77
C ILE A 103 2.49 -12.81 -7.56
N ILE A 104 2.45 -12.27 -6.34
CA ILE A 104 2.56 -13.04 -5.09
C ILE A 104 1.37 -13.97 -4.90
N PHE A 105 0.18 -13.55 -5.33
CA PHE A 105 -1.09 -14.27 -5.15
C PHE A 105 -1.73 -14.67 -6.49
N HIS A 106 -0.90 -15.01 -7.48
CA HIS A 106 -1.32 -15.25 -8.86
C HIS A 106 -2.34 -16.38 -9.05
N ASP A 107 -2.35 -17.36 -8.14
CA ASP A 107 -3.18 -18.56 -8.16
C ASP A 107 -4.59 -18.33 -7.62
N ILE A 108 -4.78 -17.33 -6.75
CA ILE A 108 -6.07 -17.03 -6.11
C ILE A 108 -6.70 -15.73 -6.63
N ILE A 109 -5.98 -14.97 -7.45
CA ILE A 109 -6.42 -13.63 -7.85
C ILE A 109 -7.75 -13.64 -8.62
N GLY A 110 -8.03 -14.72 -9.37
CA GLY A 110 -9.29 -14.88 -10.11
C GLY A 110 -10.52 -15.04 -9.22
N ASP A 111 -10.34 -15.44 -7.96
CA ASP A 111 -11.42 -15.71 -7.01
C ASP A 111 -11.78 -14.47 -6.15
N LEU A 112 -11.02 -13.38 -6.28
CA LEU A 112 -11.19 -12.17 -5.46
C LEU A 112 -12.27 -11.25 -6.04
N THR A 113 -13.33 -11.03 -5.28
CA THR A 113 -14.42 -10.13 -5.62
C THR A 113 -14.00 -8.66 -5.52
N LEU A 114 -13.03 -8.33 -4.67
CA LEU A 114 -12.51 -6.97 -4.51
C LEU A 114 -11.41 -6.60 -5.53
N LEU A 115 -11.04 -7.52 -6.44
CA LEU A 115 -10.05 -7.26 -7.46
C LEU A 115 -10.34 -6.01 -8.33
N PRO A 116 -11.59 -5.69 -8.72
CA PRO A 116 -11.88 -4.47 -9.49
C PRO A 116 -11.47 -3.18 -8.76
N LEU A 117 -11.56 -3.16 -7.43
CA LEU A 117 -11.15 -2.00 -6.63
C LEU A 117 -9.62 -1.83 -6.67
N TYR A 118 -8.89 -2.94 -6.64
CA TYR A 118 -7.44 -2.94 -6.84
C TYR A 118 -7.05 -2.45 -8.24
N THR A 119 -7.75 -2.88 -9.29
CA THR A 119 -7.43 -2.47 -10.67
C THR A 119 -7.69 -0.98 -10.88
N ILE A 120 -8.79 -0.44 -10.34
CA ILE A 120 -9.08 1.01 -10.42
C ILE A 120 -7.93 1.82 -9.80
N LEU A 121 -7.48 1.46 -8.60
CA LEU A 121 -6.36 2.18 -8.00
C LEU A 121 -5.09 2.04 -8.85
N ARG A 122 -4.86 0.87 -9.45
CA ARG A 122 -3.70 0.64 -10.32
C ARG A 122 -3.74 1.44 -11.63
N GLU A 123 -4.90 1.90 -12.09
CA GLU A 123 -4.99 2.79 -13.26
C GLU A 123 -4.61 4.24 -12.91
N ILE A 124 -4.64 4.60 -11.63
CA ILE A 124 -4.32 5.95 -11.14
C ILE A 124 -2.81 6.11 -10.88
N ILE A 125 -2.10 5.01 -10.59
CA ILE A 125 -0.68 4.97 -10.17
C ILE A 125 0.19 4.39 -11.27
#